data_AF-A0A1F4FE79-F1
#
_entry.id   AF-A0A1F4FE79-F1
#
_cell.length_a   1.000
_cell.length_b   1.000
_cell.length_c   1.000
_cell.angle_alpha   90.00
_cell.angle_beta   90.00
_cell.angle_gamma   90.00
#
_symmetry.space_group_name_H-M   'P 1'
#
loop_
_entity.id
_entity.type
_entity.pdbx_description
1 polymer ?
#
loop_
_entity_poly.entity_id
_entity_poly.type
_entity_poly.pdbx_seq_one_letter_code
_entity_poly.pdbx_strand_id
1 'polypeptide(L)'
;MGEEDLIMCAPEVILSASERANIRPLIRKREKLSQRWQASYKEKDRQALLDASKHISAVCELALARELGLKKYMVIEVVRKNGYQEKFQFLEVDLHKDFNNPRRWTWALLGRSLRKDGSLGEKECRVGIWYATIRRRQLDGRWVAIRPTELTTT
;
A
#
# COMPACT_ATOMS: atom_id res chain seq x y z
N MET A 1 1.43 3.20 25.02
CA MET A 1 0.74 3.72 23.83
C MET A 1 -0.67 3.18 23.87
N GLY A 2 -1.65 4.04 24.12
CA GLY A 2 -3.06 3.66 24.21
C GLY A 2 -3.60 3.15 22.87
N GLU A 3 -4.68 2.39 22.91
CA GLU A 3 -5.34 1.81 21.73
C GLU A 3 -5.90 2.85 20.73
N GLU A 4 -5.90 4.13 21.10
CA GLU A 4 -6.52 5.24 20.37
C GLU A 4 -5.73 5.75 19.14
N ASP A 5 -4.49 5.31 18.92
CA ASP A 5 -3.64 5.85 17.84
C ASP A 5 -3.60 5.02 16.55
N LEU A 6 -4.22 3.82 16.54
CA LEU A 6 -4.22 2.96 15.35
C LEU A 6 -5.31 3.38 14.37
N ILE A 7 -4.87 3.86 13.22
CA ILE A 7 -5.75 4.27 12.14
C ILE A 7 -6.09 3.03 11.32
N MET A 8 -7.39 2.80 11.12
CA MET A 8 -7.88 1.72 10.28
C MET A 8 -7.68 2.08 8.81
N CYS A 9 -6.50 1.78 8.28
CA CYS A 9 -6.14 1.95 6.87
C CYS A 9 -6.44 0.68 6.05
N ALA A 10 -7.46 -0.10 6.41
CA ALA A 10 -7.79 -1.33 5.70
C ALA A 10 -8.22 -1.01 4.25
N PRO A 11 -7.82 -1.80 3.24
CA PRO A 11 -8.27 -1.58 1.87
C PRO A 11 -9.79 -1.54 1.72
N GLU A 12 -10.50 -2.35 2.48
CA GLU A 12 -11.96 -2.43 2.44
C GLU A 12 -12.67 -1.19 2.99
N VAL A 13 -11.95 -0.38 3.75
CA VAL A 13 -12.43 0.88 4.37
C VAL A 13 -12.12 2.06 3.46
N ILE A 14 -10.92 2.08 2.90
CA ILE A 14 -10.40 3.18 2.08
C ILE A 14 -10.92 3.11 0.63
N LEU A 15 -11.07 1.91 0.06
CA LEU A 15 -11.61 1.76 -1.29
C LEU A 15 -13.13 1.79 -1.28
N SER A 16 -13.71 2.63 -2.14
CA SER A 16 -15.15 2.68 -2.38
C SER A 16 -15.70 1.34 -2.90
N ALA A 17 -17.02 1.15 -2.82
CA ALA A 17 -17.65 -0.07 -3.34
C ALA A 17 -17.40 -0.28 -4.85
N SER A 18 -17.43 0.78 -5.64
CA SER A 18 -17.15 0.74 -7.08
C SER A 18 -15.69 0.41 -7.38
N GLU A 19 -14.74 1.04 -6.68
CA GLU A 19 -13.31 0.71 -6.80
C GLU A 19 -13.06 -0.76 -6.47
N ARG A 20 -13.65 -1.27 -5.38
CA ARG A 20 -13.56 -2.69 -5.00
C ARG A 20 -14.15 -3.62 -6.06
N ALA A 21 -15.29 -3.26 -6.64
CA ALA A 21 -15.92 -4.02 -7.73
C ALA A 21 -15.03 -4.05 -8.99
N ASN A 22 -14.38 -2.94 -9.31
CA ASN A 22 -13.50 -2.81 -10.49
C ASN A 22 -12.19 -3.58 -10.34
N ILE A 23 -11.54 -3.55 -9.16
CA ILE A 23 -10.23 -4.21 -8.98
C ILE A 23 -10.35 -5.71 -8.70
N ARG A 24 -11.47 -6.19 -8.12
CA ARG A 24 -11.68 -7.61 -7.80
C ARG A 24 -11.45 -8.55 -9.01
N PRO A 25 -12.01 -8.31 -10.22
CA PRO A 25 -11.72 -9.14 -11.38
C PRO A 25 -10.26 -9.03 -11.83
N LEU A 26 -9.62 -7.87 -11.69
CA LEU A 26 -8.20 -7.68 -12.02
C LEU A 26 -7.29 -8.50 -11.12
N ILE A 27 -7.57 -8.54 -9.81
CA ILE A 27 -6.82 -9.38 -8.85
C ILE A 27 -6.95 -10.86 -9.21
N ARG A 28 -8.17 -11.33 -9.50
CA ARG A 28 -8.40 -12.71 -9.95
C ARG A 28 -7.66 -13.02 -11.25
N LYS A 29 -7.67 -12.09 -12.21
CA LYS A 29 -6.93 -12.22 -13.48
C LYS A 29 -5.43 -12.29 -13.23
N ARG A 30 -4.89 -11.41 -12.38
CA ARG A 30 -3.48 -11.38 -12.00
C ARG A 30 -3.05 -12.70 -11.35
N GLU A 31 -3.85 -13.27 -10.44
CA GLU A 31 -3.56 -14.58 -9.83
C GLU A 31 -3.47 -15.70 -10.87
N LYS A 32 -4.43 -15.77 -11.80
CA LYS A 32 -4.42 -16.76 -12.90
C LYS A 32 -3.20 -16.57 -13.81
N LEU A 33 -2.86 -15.33 -14.15
CA LEU A 33 -1.69 -15.00 -14.97
C LEU A 33 -0.39 -15.36 -14.25
N SER A 34 -0.30 -15.11 -12.95
CA SER A 34 0.87 -15.48 -12.13
C SER A 34 1.10 -16.98 -12.16
N GLN A 35 0.04 -17.79 -11.98
CA GLN A 35 0.15 -19.25 -12.05
C GLN A 35 0.57 -19.74 -13.44
N ARG A 36 -0.02 -19.17 -14.51
CA ARG A 36 0.34 -19.51 -15.89
C ARG A 36 1.78 -19.13 -16.23
N TRP A 37 2.23 -17.97 -15.77
CA TRP A 37 3.60 -17.52 -15.98
C TRP A 37 4.57 -18.40 -15.19
N GLN A 38 4.28 -18.76 -13.94
CA GLN A 38 5.11 -19.72 -13.18
C GLN A 38 5.18 -21.11 -13.85
N ALA A 39 4.12 -21.54 -14.53
CA ALA A 39 4.09 -22.83 -15.21
C ALA A 39 4.85 -22.85 -16.56
N SER A 40 4.99 -21.70 -17.23
CA SER A 40 5.48 -21.66 -18.62
C SER A 40 6.56 -20.63 -18.91
N TYR A 41 6.81 -19.70 -17.98
CA TYR A 41 7.71 -18.55 -18.08
C TYR A 41 7.55 -17.73 -19.38
N LYS A 42 6.38 -17.77 -20.01
CA LYS A 42 6.12 -17.06 -21.27
C LYS A 42 6.06 -15.55 -21.04
N GLU A 43 6.85 -14.80 -21.79
CA GLU A 43 6.94 -13.34 -21.66
C GLU A 43 5.58 -12.64 -21.87
N LYS A 44 4.72 -13.15 -22.75
CA LYS A 44 3.36 -12.61 -22.92
C LYS A 44 2.52 -12.66 -21.64
N ASP A 45 2.69 -13.71 -20.82
CA ASP A 45 1.94 -13.89 -19.58
C ASP A 45 2.55 -13.00 -18.48
N ARG A 46 3.87 -12.76 -18.52
CA ARG A 46 4.55 -11.76 -17.69
C ARG A 46 4.08 -10.34 -18.00
N GLN A 47 4.01 -9.95 -19.27
CA GLN A 47 3.55 -8.62 -19.65
C GLN A 47 2.09 -8.39 -19.22
N ALA A 48 1.21 -9.38 -19.47
CA ALA A 48 -0.18 -9.31 -19.03
C ALA A 48 -0.31 -9.22 -17.50
N LEU A 49 0.58 -9.88 -16.74
CA LEU A 49 0.65 -9.80 -15.29
C LEU A 49 1.03 -8.37 -14.84
N LEU A 50 2.06 -7.78 -15.46
CA LEU A 50 2.51 -6.42 -15.17
C LEU A 50 1.41 -5.40 -15.46
N ASP A 51 0.69 -5.53 -16.58
CA ASP A 51 -0.38 -4.62 -16.95
C ASP A 51 -1.58 -4.71 -15.99
N ALA A 52 -1.88 -5.92 -15.48
CA ALA A 52 -2.89 -6.10 -14.45
C ALA A 52 -2.46 -5.45 -13.11
N SER A 53 -1.20 -5.61 -12.71
CA SER A 53 -0.66 -4.96 -11.51
C SER A 53 -0.69 -3.44 -11.62
N LYS A 54 -0.27 -2.87 -12.77
CA LYS A 54 -0.28 -1.41 -12.99
C LYS A 54 -1.66 -0.79 -12.80
N HIS A 55 -2.71 -1.44 -13.33
CA HIS A 55 -4.08 -0.95 -13.16
C HIS A 55 -4.53 -1.00 -11.69
N ILE A 56 -4.20 -2.07 -10.98
CA ILE A 56 -4.52 -2.18 -9.55
C ILE A 56 -3.79 -1.06 -8.79
N SER A 57 -2.49 -0.91 -9.00
CA SER A 57 -1.66 0.12 -8.38
C SER A 57 -2.19 1.52 -8.64
N ALA A 58 -2.59 1.86 -9.86
CA ALA A 58 -3.14 3.18 -10.18
C ALA A 58 -4.41 3.51 -9.37
N VAL A 59 -5.35 2.56 -9.26
CA VAL A 59 -6.56 2.74 -8.44
C VAL A 59 -6.19 2.89 -6.96
N CYS A 60 -5.25 2.09 -6.48
CA CYS A 60 -4.78 2.10 -5.11
C CYS A 60 -4.08 3.42 -4.74
N GLU A 61 -3.21 3.93 -5.61
CA GLU A 61 -2.50 5.19 -5.45
C GLU A 61 -3.49 6.37 -5.37
N LEU A 62 -4.48 6.41 -6.25
CA LEU A 62 -5.50 7.44 -6.23
C LEU A 62 -6.33 7.41 -4.94
N ALA A 63 -6.74 6.22 -4.49
CA ALA A 63 -7.49 6.07 -3.25
C ALA A 63 -6.67 6.50 -2.02
N LEU A 64 -5.40 6.08 -1.91
CA LEU A 64 -4.54 6.50 -0.79
C LEU A 64 -4.19 7.99 -0.84
N ALA A 65 -4.04 8.57 -2.03
CA ALA A 65 -3.83 10.00 -2.18
C ALA A 65 -5.07 10.80 -1.77
N ARG A 66 -6.28 10.32 -2.11
CA ARG A 66 -7.55 10.96 -1.75
C ARG A 66 -7.85 10.84 -0.26
N GLU A 67 -7.83 9.62 0.25
CA GLU A 67 -8.26 9.32 1.61
C GLU A 67 -7.18 9.64 2.63
N LEU A 68 -5.90 9.41 2.33
CA LEU A 68 -4.80 9.60 3.29
C LEU A 68 -3.85 10.73 2.90
N GLY A 69 -4.03 11.38 1.75
CA GLY A 69 -3.04 12.36 1.27
C GLY A 69 -1.66 11.75 0.99
N LEU A 70 -1.56 10.42 0.86
CA LEU A 70 -0.29 9.73 0.62
C LEU A 70 0.11 9.83 -0.85
N LYS A 71 1.27 10.43 -1.12
CA LYS A 71 1.76 10.70 -2.48
C LYS A 71 3.14 10.11 -2.71
N LYS A 72 3.43 9.78 -3.96
CA LYS A 72 4.74 9.30 -4.39
C LYS A 72 5.86 10.24 -3.92
N TYR A 73 6.99 9.66 -3.53
CA TYR A 73 8.18 10.30 -2.98
C TYR A 73 8.03 10.89 -1.57
N MET A 74 6.87 10.77 -0.93
CA MET A 74 6.74 11.13 0.48
C MET A 74 7.58 10.20 1.36
N VAL A 75 8.27 10.79 2.33
CA VAL A 75 8.93 10.03 3.40
C VAL A 75 7.91 9.69 4.46
N ILE A 76 7.69 8.39 4.68
CA ILE A 76 6.71 7.88 5.64
C ILE A 76 7.34 6.94 6.66
N GLU A 77 6.67 6.84 7.80
CA GLU A 77 6.88 5.85 8.85
C GLU A 77 5.58 5.05 9.01
N VAL A 78 5.67 3.74 8.94
CA VAL A 78 4.55 2.83 9.21
C VAL A 78 4.77 2.21 10.58
N VAL A 79 3.82 2.37 11.49
CA VAL A 79 3.88 1.86 12.87
C VAL A 79 2.72 0.89 13.11
N ARG A 80 3.03 -0.33 13.58
CA ARG A 80 2.04 -1.37 13.93
C ARG A 80 1.95 -1.56 15.45
N LYS A 81 0.82 -2.12 15.91
CA LYS A 81 0.55 -2.40 17.34
C LYS A 81 1.62 -3.27 18.00
N ASN A 82 2.19 -4.21 17.26
CA ASN A 82 3.21 -5.14 17.76
C ASN A 82 4.61 -4.52 17.89
N GLY A 83 4.74 -3.20 17.74
CA GLY A 83 6.02 -2.50 17.84
C GLY A 83 6.83 -2.49 16.53
N TYR A 84 6.36 -3.16 15.47
CA TYR A 84 7.01 -3.06 14.17
C TYR A 84 6.91 -1.62 13.63
N GLN A 85 8.06 -1.09 13.20
CA GLN A 85 8.19 0.23 12.61
C GLN A 85 9.07 0.16 11.38
N GLU A 86 8.68 0.86 10.32
CA GLU A 86 9.44 0.90 9.08
C GLU A 86 9.40 2.29 8.45
N LYS A 87 10.55 2.76 7.97
CA LYS A 87 10.73 4.11 7.42
C LYS A 87 11.22 4.04 5.98
N PHE A 88 10.46 4.62 5.07
CA PHE A 88 10.82 4.59 3.66
C PHE A 88 10.24 5.77 2.89
N GLN A 89 10.86 6.08 1.75
CA GLN A 89 10.25 6.91 0.74
C GLN A 89 9.24 6.07 -0.03
N PHE A 90 7.95 6.43 0.06
CA PHE A 90 6.87 5.77 -0.65
C PHE A 90 7.01 5.97 -2.16
N LEU A 91 6.92 4.89 -2.93
CA LEU A 91 7.04 4.94 -4.40
C LEU A 91 5.80 4.41 -5.09
N GLU A 92 5.28 3.28 -4.62
CA GLU A 92 4.20 2.56 -5.27
C GLU A 92 3.37 1.86 -4.21
N VAL A 93 2.11 1.58 -4.55
CA VAL A 93 1.26 0.67 -3.77
C VAL A 93 0.73 -0.43 -4.65
N ASP A 94 0.63 -1.62 -4.08
CA ASP A 94 -0.13 -2.74 -4.64
C ASP A 94 -1.11 -3.27 -3.58
N LEU A 95 -2.01 -4.14 -4.00
CA LEU A 95 -2.96 -4.82 -3.16
C LEU A 95 -2.74 -6.31 -3.25
N HIS A 96 -2.59 -7.00 -2.12
CA HIS A 96 -2.48 -8.46 -2.08
C HIS A 96 -3.56 -9.06 -1.19
N LYS A 97 -3.81 -10.36 -1.34
CA LYS A 97 -4.52 -11.10 -0.30
C LYS A 97 -3.68 -11.11 0.95
N ASP A 98 -4.33 -10.92 2.09
CA ASP A 98 -3.66 -11.05 3.37
C ASP A 98 -3.18 -12.51 3.55
N PHE A 99 -1.93 -12.66 3.99
CA PHE A 99 -1.31 -13.97 4.16
C PHE A 99 -2.00 -14.79 5.27
N ASN A 100 -2.41 -14.13 6.35
CA ASN A 100 -3.06 -14.77 7.50
C ASN A 100 -4.58 -14.94 7.27
N ASN A 101 -5.18 -14.12 6.41
CA ASN A 101 -6.59 -14.22 6.06
C ASN A 101 -6.86 -13.94 4.58
N PRO A 102 -6.83 -14.97 3.71
CA PRO A 102 -7.00 -14.81 2.26
C PRO A 102 -8.35 -14.22 1.81
N ARG A 103 -9.32 -14.08 2.73
CA ARG A 103 -10.61 -13.40 2.48
C ARG A 103 -10.50 -11.89 2.53
N ARG A 104 -9.37 -11.35 3.00
CA ARG A 104 -9.13 -9.92 3.17
C ARG A 104 -7.99 -9.46 2.30
N TRP A 105 -7.98 -8.17 2.01
CA TRP A 105 -6.90 -7.52 1.28
C TRP A 105 -5.99 -6.77 2.24
N THR A 106 -4.71 -6.70 1.86
CA THR A 106 -3.68 -5.95 2.56
C THR A 106 -2.97 -5.09 1.53
N TRP A 107 -2.78 -3.81 1.84
CA TRP A 107 -1.95 -2.94 1.00
C TRP A 107 -0.50 -3.41 1.11
N ALA A 108 0.21 -3.53 0.00
CA ALA A 108 1.67 -3.52 0.02
C ALA A 108 2.14 -2.14 -0.39
N LEU A 109 2.70 -1.40 0.54
CA LEU A 109 3.43 -0.17 0.24
C LEU A 109 4.84 -0.54 -0.17
N LEU A 110 5.31 -0.02 -1.30
CA LEU A 110 6.65 -0.22 -1.81
C LEU A 110 7.41 1.10 -1.82
N GLY A 111 8.71 1.03 -1.56
CA GLY A 111 9.54 2.22 -1.54
C GLY A 111 11.02 1.95 -1.35
N ARG A 112 11.75 3.00 -1.00
CA ARG A 112 13.20 2.95 -0.71
C ARG A 112 13.44 3.19 0.76
N SER A 113 14.21 2.31 1.38
CA SER A 113 14.54 2.40 2.81
C SER A 113 15.29 3.70 3.10
N LEU A 114 14.89 4.39 4.17
CA LEU A 114 15.68 5.53 4.65
C LEU A 114 16.84 5.04 5.49
N ARG A 115 18.02 5.60 5.22
CA ARG A 115 19.20 5.41 6.07
C ARG A 115 19.09 6.28 7.32
N LYS A 116 19.91 5.97 8.34
CA LYS A 116 19.93 6.72 9.62
C LYS A 116 20.26 8.21 9.42
N ASP A 117 21.07 8.52 8.41
CA ASP A 117 21.44 9.88 8.02
C ASP A 117 20.33 10.62 7.23
N GLY A 118 19.20 9.97 6.96
CA GLY A 118 18.09 10.53 6.19
C GLY A 118 18.24 10.45 4.68
N SER A 119 19.32 9.87 4.16
CA SER A 119 19.49 9.60 2.73
C SER A 119 18.67 8.39 2.28
N LEU A 120 18.42 8.31 0.96
CA LEU A 120 17.70 7.20 0.36
C LEU A 120 18.64 6.02 0.12
N GLY A 121 18.34 4.89 0.73
CA GLY A 121 19.00 3.63 0.44
C GLY A 121 18.49 3.00 -0.86
N GLU A 122 19.30 2.13 -1.45
CA GLU A 122 18.95 1.37 -2.67
C GLU A 122 18.02 0.19 -2.37
N LYS A 123 17.93 -0.21 -1.10
CA LYS A 123 17.11 -1.36 -0.69
C LYS A 123 15.63 -1.06 -0.88
N GLU A 124 14.98 -1.88 -1.69
CA GLU A 124 13.53 -1.93 -1.78
C GLU A 124 12.94 -2.31 -0.42
N CYS A 125 11.99 -1.49 0.04
CA CYS A 125 11.21 -1.72 1.23
C CYS A 125 9.79 -2.07 0.81
N ARG A 126 9.22 -3.12 1.42
CA ARG A 126 7.82 -3.50 1.22
C ARG A 126 7.15 -3.69 2.57
N VAL A 127 6.04 -3.00 2.79
CA VAL A 127 5.28 -3.08 4.03
C VAL A 127 3.83 -3.40 3.74
N GLY A 128 3.38 -4.56 4.24
CA GLY A 128 1.97 -4.91 4.30
C GLY A 128 1.24 -4.05 5.34
N ILE A 129 0.17 -3.35 4.99
CA ILE A 129 -0.63 -2.60 5.96
C ILE A 129 -2.11 -2.98 5.90
N TRP A 130 -2.66 -3.13 7.10
CA TRP A 130 -4.08 -3.33 7.32
C TRP A 130 -4.51 -2.51 8.54
N TYR A 131 -3.84 -2.74 9.69
CA TYR A 131 -3.92 -1.88 10.87
C TYR A 131 -2.54 -1.27 11.15
N ALA A 132 -2.36 0.00 10.81
CA ALA A 132 -1.13 0.72 11.06
C ALA A 132 -1.37 2.23 11.10
N THR A 133 -0.62 2.91 11.96
CA THR A 133 -0.49 4.37 11.89
C THR A 133 0.56 4.70 10.85
N ILE A 134 0.18 5.46 9.83
CA ILE A 134 1.14 6.03 8.88
C ILE A 134 1.47 7.44 9.34
N ARG A 135 2.74 7.80 9.40
CA ARG A 135 3.20 9.17 9.66
C ARG A 135 3.98 9.67 8.46
N ARG A 136 3.86 10.95 8.13
CA ARG A 136 4.71 11.63 7.15
C ARG A 136 5.76 12.46 7.84
N ARG A 137 6.94 12.53 7.23
CA ARG A 137 8.00 13.46 7.66
C ARG A 137 7.77 14.83 7.03
N GLN A 138 7.75 15.87 7.85
CA GLN A 138 7.74 17.27 7.41
C GLN A 138 9.15 17.75 7.07
N LEU A 139 9.25 18.88 6.36
CA LEU A 139 10.53 19.47 5.96
C LEU A 139 11.37 19.91 7.16
N ASP A 140 10.73 20.25 8.28
CA ASP A 140 11.40 20.57 9.55
C ASP A 140 11.84 19.32 10.33
N GLY A 141 11.64 18.12 9.76
CA GLY A 141 12.04 16.84 10.35
C GLY A 141 11.02 16.21 11.29
N ARG A 142 9.90 16.89 11.62
CA ARG A 142 8.86 16.33 12.49
C ARG A 142 8.05 15.24 11.81
N TRP A 143 7.58 14.27 12.59
CA TRP A 143 6.66 13.23 12.13
C TRP A 143 5.23 13.59 12.49
N VAL A 144 4.35 13.57 11.49
CA VAL A 144 2.93 13.88 11.67
C VAL A 144 2.09 12.69 11.23
N ALA A 145 1.21 12.22 12.11
CA ALA A 145 0.27 11.15 11.77
C ALA A 145 -0.62 11.57 10.59
N ILE A 146 -0.65 10.71 9.58
CA ILE A 146 -1.58 10.80 8.47
C ILE A 146 -2.89 10.20 8.95
N ARG A 147 -3.94 11.02 9.01
CA ARG A 147 -5.30 10.57 9.27
C ARG A 147 -6.06 10.48 7.96
N PRO A 148 -7.05 9.57 7.87
CA PRO A 148 -8.02 9.65 6.80
C PRO A 148 -8.59 11.06 6.81
N THR A 149 -8.59 11.73 5.66
CA THR A 149 -9.39 12.92 5.45
C THR A 149 -10.77 12.56 5.97
N GLU A 150 -11.28 13.29 6.97
CA GLU A 150 -12.60 13.03 7.55
C GLU A 150 -13.53 12.71 6.40
N LEU A 151 -14.17 11.54 6.41
CA LEU A 151 -15.22 11.18 5.46
C LEU A 151 -16.20 12.35 5.48
N THR A 152 -16.04 13.29 4.55
CA THR A 152 -16.81 14.52 4.51
C THR A 152 -18.17 14.09 4.03
N THR A 153 -19.01 13.71 4.98
CA THR A 153 -20.46 13.75 4.83
C THR A 153 -20.81 15.18 4.49
N THR A 154 -20.95 15.43 3.20
CA THR A 154 -21.68 16.55 2.61
C THR A 154 -22.62 15.97 1.59
#